data_AF-A0A5K1B9N0-F1
#
_entry.id   AF-A0A5K1B9N0-F1
#
_cell.length_a   1.000
_cell.length_b   1.000
_cell.length_c   1.000
_cell.angle_alpha   90.00
_cell.angle_beta   90.00
_cell.angle_gamma   90.00
#
_symmetry.space_group_name_H-M   'P 1'
#
loop_
_entity.id
_entity.type
_entity.pdbx_description
1 polymer ?
#
loop_
_entity_poly.entity_id
_entity_poly.type
_entity_poly.pdbx_seq_one_letter_code
_entity_poly.pdbx_strand_id
1 'polypeptide(L)' 'MASFTVEEFVGNGVLREILPKLVEDGWDDVPTLKLMNLEDMHAINMTTRQKVAFFFPFSSSH' A
#
# COMPACT_ATOMS: atom_id res chain seq x y z
N MET A 1 -12.29 4.21 -19.22
CA MET A 1 -11.86 3.13 -18.30
C MET A 1 -11.18 3.82 -17.14
N ALA A 2 -11.73 3.72 -15.93
CA ALA A 2 -11.07 4.25 -14.75
C ALA A 2 -9.92 3.29 -14.40
N SER A 3 -8.74 3.55 -14.96
CA SER A 3 -7.49 2.94 -14.49
C SER A 3 -7.17 3.59 -13.14
N PHE A 4 -7.68 2.98 -12.07
CA PHE A 4 -7.35 3.37 -10.70
C PHE A 4 -5.83 3.20 -10.53
N THR A 5 -5.11 4.29 -10.30
CA THR A 5 -3.67 4.22 -10.06
C THR A 5 -3.39 3.81 -8.62
N VAL A 6 -2.20 3.27 -8.36
CA VAL A 6 -1.77 2.96 -6.98
C VAL A 6 -1.83 4.18 -6.07
N GLU A 7 -1.58 5.37 -6.61
CA GLU A 7 -1.70 6.64 -5.89
C GLU A 7 -3.14 6.94 -5.46
N GLU A 8 -4.12 6.62 -6.31
CA GLU A 8 -5.54 6.79 -6.00
C GLU A 8 -6.05 5.73 -5.00
N PHE A 9 -5.50 4.52 -5.05
CA PHE A 9 -5.76 3.45 -4.07
C PHE A 9 -5.18 3.76 -2.68
N VAL A 10 -3.96 4.29 -2.65
CA VAL A 10 -3.24 4.67 -1.44
C VAL A 10 -3.74 5.98 -0.85
N GLY A 11 -4.18 6.91 -1.69
CA GLY A 11 -4.64 8.24 -1.31
C GLY A 11 -3.54 9.10 -0.70
N ASN A 12 -3.94 10.18 -0.02
CA ASN A 12 -3.02 11.08 0.69
C ASN A 12 -2.78 10.60 2.13
N GLY A 13 -2.46 9.32 2.31
CA GLY A 13 -2.28 8.68 3.62
C GLY A 13 -0.84 8.19 3.88
N VAL A 14 -0.66 7.46 4.98
CA VAL A 14 0.62 6.85 5.40
C VAL A 14 1.17 5.85 4.36
N LEU A 15 0.30 5.31 3.51
CA LEU A 15 0.69 4.47 2.38
C LEU A 15 1.45 5.26 1.30
N ARG A 16 1.25 6.59 1.19
CA ARG A 16 1.96 7.41 0.19
C ARG A 16 3.43 7.56 0.52
N GLU A 17 3.78 7.52 1.80
CA GLU A 17 5.18 7.57 2.27
C GLU A 17 5.96 6.30 1.93
N ILE A 18 5.27 5.18 1.70
CA ILE A 18 5.89 3.90 1.33
C ILE A 18 5.64 3.50 -0.12
N LEU A 19 4.74 4.18 -0.82
CA LEU A 19 4.49 4.00 -2.24
C LEU A 19 5.77 3.97 -3.08
N PRO A 20 6.77 4.87 -2.89
CA PRO A 20 8.04 4.76 -3.61
C PRO A 20 8.76 3.43 -3.33
N LYS A 21 8.77 2.93 -2.09
CA LYS A 21 9.38 1.63 -1.76
C LYS A 21 8.64 0.46 -2.36
N LEU A 22 7.31 0.53 -2.39
CA LEU A 22 6.46 -0.46 -3.03
C LEU A 22 6.77 -0.53 -4.53
N VAL A 23 6.87 0.62 -5.21
CA VAL A 23 7.23 0.69 -6.63
C VAL A 23 8.65 0.16 -6.88
N GLU A 24 9.62 0.48 -6.03
CA GLU A 24 10.99 -0.05 -6.15
C GLU A 24 11.06 -1.57 -6.01
N ASP A 25 10.18 -2.16 -5.19
CA ASP A 25 10.09 -3.60 -4.96
C ASP A 25 9.17 -4.31 -5.98
N GLY A 26 8.58 -3.56 -6.93
CA GLY A 26 7.74 -4.10 -8.02
C GLY A 26 6.24 -4.16 -7.72
N TRP A 27 5.79 -3.44 -6.71
CA TRP A 27 4.38 -3.29 -6.32
C TRP A 27 3.79 -1.96 -6.83
N ASP A 28 3.98 -1.67 -8.13
CA ASP A 28 3.50 -0.46 -8.80
C ASP A 28 2.07 -0.57 -9.36
N ASP A 29 1.44 -1.73 -9.20
CA ASP A 29 0.10 -2.04 -9.68
C ASP A 29 -0.87 -2.41 -8.54
N VAL A 30 -2.10 -1.88 -8.61
CA VAL A 30 -3.19 -2.22 -7.68
C VAL A 30 -3.46 -3.73 -7.57
N PRO A 31 -3.57 -4.52 -8.65
CA PRO A 31 -3.74 -5.97 -8.54
C PRO A 31 -2.58 -6.65 -7.80
N THR A 32 -1.35 -6.20 -8.02
CA THR A 32 -0.16 -6.73 -7.34
C THR A 32 -0.21 -6.41 -5.85
N LEU A 33 -0.49 -5.15 -5.47
CA LEU A 33 -0.73 -4.77 -4.07
C LEU A 33 -1.83 -5.63 -3.43
N LYS A 34 -2.89 -5.97 -4.16
CA LYS A 34 -3.99 -6.80 -3.63
C LYS A 34 -3.55 -8.24 -3.28
N LEU A 35 -2.46 -8.72 -3.87
CA LEU A 35 -1.85 -10.01 -3.58
C LEU A 35 -0.82 -9.95 -2.43
N MET A 36 -0.49 -8.75 -1.95
CA MET A 36 0.53 -8.54 -0.94
C MET A 36 0.11 -9.11 0.41
N ASN A 37 0.95 -9.99 0.97
CA ASN A 37 0.73 -10.61 2.27
C ASN A 37 1.57 -9.95 3.37
N LEU A 38 1.31 -10.35 4.61
CA LEU A 38 2.07 -9.89 5.78
C LEU A 38 3.58 -10.18 5.66
N GLU A 39 3.95 -11.26 4.97
CA GLU A 39 5.35 -11.63 4.70
C GLU A 39 6.01 -10.64 3.75
N ASP A 40 5.36 -10.29 2.64
CA ASP A 40 5.84 -9.27 1.71
C ASP A 40 6.01 -7.92 2.41
N MET A 41 5.02 -7.52 3.21
CA MET A 41 5.10 -6.29 4.01
C MET A 41 6.22 -6.31 5.05
N HIS A 42 6.61 -7.50 5.54
CA HIS A 42 7.77 -7.66 6.41
C HIS A 42 9.07 -7.56 5.61
N ALA A 43 9.13 -8.11 4.39
CA ALA A 43 10.27 -8.03 3.50
C ALA A 43 10.62 -6.58 3.14
N ILE A 44 9.63 -5.76 2.81
CA ILE A 44 9.82 -4.33 2.50
C ILE A 44 9.92 -3.44 3.76
N ASN A 45 10.03 -4.04 4.94
CA ASN A 45 10.21 -3.36 6.21
C ASN A 45 9.12 -2.31 6.50
N MET A 46 7.85 -2.64 6.22
CA MET A 46 6.73 -1.77 6.57
C MET A 46 6.56 -1.69 8.09
N THR A 47 6.22 -0.50 8.57
CA THR A 47 5.82 -0.32 9.97
C THR A 47 4.40 -0.84 10.22
N THR A 48 4.06 -1.15 11.47
CA THR A 48 2.72 -1.63 11.84
C THR A 48 1.61 -0.71 11.36
N ARG A 49 1.81 0.62 11.42
CA ARG A 49 0.81 1.60 10.95
C ARG A 49 0.58 1.52 9.45
N GLN A 50 1.64 1.29 8.67
CA GLN A 50 1.57 1.13 7.22
C GLN A 50 0.86 -0.17 6.84
N LYS A 51 1.18 -1.28 7.53
CA LYS A 51 0.49 -2.57 7.35
C LYS A 51 -1.01 -2.45 7.65
N VAL A 52 -1.36 -1.78 8.75
CA VAL A 52 -2.75 -1.54 9.13
C VAL A 52 -3.44 -0.66 8.10
N ALA A 53 -2.83 0.42 7.63
CA ALA A 53 -3.41 1.26 6.59
C ALA A 53 -3.57 0.53 5.25
N PHE A 54 -2.69 -0.41 4.94
CA PHE A 54 -2.78 -1.26 3.76
C PHE A 54 -3.98 -2.21 3.80
N PHE A 55 -4.13 -2.92 4.92
CA PHE A 55 -5.20 -3.90 5.10
C PHE A 55 -6.55 -3.24 5.39
N PHE A 56 -6.51 -2.06 6.02
CA PHE A 56 -7.67 -1.26 6.40
C PHE A 56 -7.53 0.20 5.93
N PRO A 57 -7.57 0.46 4.61
CA PRO A 57 -7.45 1.82 4.07
C PRO A 57 -8.60 2.74 4.53
N PHE A 58 -9.73 2.18 4.94
CA PHE A 58 -10.89 2.92 5.46
C PHE A 58 -10.88 3.14 6.98
N SER A 59 -9.93 2.57 7.73
CA SER A 59 -9.98 2.56 9.19
C SER A 59 -9.11 3.63 9.87
N SER A 60 -8.46 4.52 9.10
CA SER A 60 -7.64 5.63 9.65
C SER A 60 -8.43 6.91 9.98
N SER A 61 -9.76 6.88 9.97
CA SER A 61 -10.61 7.95 10.53
C SER A 61 -11.32 7.49 11.80
N HIS A 62 -10.61 7.50 12.93
CA HIS A 62 -11.19 7.77 14.25
C HIS A 62 -10.11 8.21 15.24
#